data_AF-A0AAV9V5E3-F1
#
_entry.id   AF-A0AAV9V5E3-F1
#
_cell.length_a   1.000
_cell.length_b   1.000
_cell.length_c   1.000
_cell.angle_alpha   90.00
_cell.angle_beta   90.00
_cell.angle_gamma   90.00
#
_symmetry.space_group_name_H-M   'P 1'
#
loop_
_entity.id
_entity.type
_entity.pdbx_description
1 polymer ?
#
loop_
_entity_poly.entity_id
_entity_poly.type
_entity_poly.pdbx_seq_one_letter_code
_entity_poly.pdbx_strand_id
1 'polypeptide(L)'
;MESSGLRKRGGGAAAAATAPPTNGDTEGSSSRTPAAGVPGEGSSANSYTSENGGHKIAYDPRDISESKERSKQPKLTLMEEVLLLGLKDKQGYLSFWNDNISYALRGCILLELAFRGRISMQRDPSRRRFPLSDRLVEVVDDSLTGEVLLDEALKMIKASEKMSVSTWIDLMSGETWNLMKIGYQLKQVRERLAKGLVDKGILRTEKRNFLLFDMATHPVADGGAKQEIRTRVKTVLTARTVVLPPTEFLPEDMDFRYLRTVAMVCAAYAANVLENALSSLGHEARERAFAHVEELLADFSQWPFTRRKSNTGSVGQNLGQVTADEVGENKDKELQLEVVAACLSVFTRLDSLL
;
A
#
# COMPACT_ATOMS: atom_id res chain seq x y z
N MET A 1 62.63 -24.84 6.42
CA MET A 1 62.31 -23.78 5.45
C MET A 1 60.98 -23.18 5.90
N GLU A 2 60.96 -22.54 7.08
CA GLU A 2 61.34 -21.13 7.33
C GLU A 2 60.18 -20.19 6.98
N SER A 3 59.36 -19.80 7.97
CA SER A 3 59.54 -18.69 8.92
C SER A 3 59.29 -17.32 8.26
N SER A 4 58.12 -16.70 8.50
CA SER A 4 57.76 -15.88 9.69
C SER A 4 58.39 -14.48 9.68
N GLY A 5 57.58 -13.43 9.85
CA GLY A 5 58.10 -12.07 10.06
C GLY A 5 57.09 -10.92 9.91
N LEU A 6 56.30 -10.62 10.95
CA LEU A 6 55.79 -9.26 11.15
C LEU A 6 56.95 -8.31 11.52
N ARG A 7 56.92 -7.03 11.08
CA ARG A 7 57.27 -5.90 11.97
C ARG A 7 56.86 -4.50 11.49
N LYS A 8 56.52 -3.67 12.49
CA LYS A 8 56.27 -2.20 12.39
C LYS A 8 57.57 -1.40 12.55
N ARG A 9 57.67 -0.25 11.85
CA ARG A 9 58.25 1.07 12.22
C ARG A 9 58.50 1.87 10.93
N GLY A 10 58.42 3.20 10.84
CA GLY A 10 57.99 4.22 11.81
C GLY A 10 58.93 5.45 11.85
N GLY A 11 58.44 6.63 11.45
CA GLY A 11 58.91 7.95 11.90
C GLY A 11 59.87 8.77 11.00
N GLY A 12 59.42 10.00 10.65
CA GLY A 12 60.22 11.22 10.39
C GLY A 12 61.08 11.32 9.11
N ALA A 13 61.48 12.50 8.64
CA ALA A 13 61.06 13.90 8.91
C ALA A 13 61.73 14.90 7.93
N ALA A 14 61.08 16.03 7.61
CA ALA A 14 61.65 17.33 7.12
C ALA A 14 62.44 17.32 5.77
N ALA A 15 62.65 18.39 4.99
CA ALA A 15 62.18 19.81 4.88
C ALA A 15 62.21 20.20 3.36
N ALA A 16 62.02 21.41 2.82
CA ALA A 16 61.70 22.78 3.28
C ALA A 16 60.98 23.51 2.10
N ALA A 17 59.93 24.32 2.25
CA ALA A 17 59.86 25.74 2.68
C ALA A 17 60.03 26.81 1.56
N THR A 18 59.01 27.66 1.37
CA THR A 18 59.13 29.14 1.41
C THR A 18 57.75 29.84 1.38
N ALA A 19 57.56 30.75 2.31
CA ALA A 19 56.54 31.82 2.39
C ALA A 19 57.34 33.11 2.79
N PRO A 20 56.81 34.24 3.32
CA PRO A 20 55.42 34.73 3.57
C PRO A 20 55.30 36.20 3.03
N PRO A 21 54.62 37.24 3.62
CA PRO A 21 53.58 37.37 4.69
C PRO A 21 52.35 38.23 4.19
N THR A 22 51.45 38.91 4.96
CA THR A 22 51.31 39.24 6.40
C THR A 22 49.83 39.55 6.79
N ASN A 23 49.46 39.22 8.03
CA ASN A 23 48.57 39.88 9.04
C ASN A 23 47.39 40.82 8.68
N GLY A 24 46.30 40.72 9.47
CA GLY A 24 45.45 41.85 9.87
C GLY A 24 43.99 41.52 10.23
N ASP A 25 43.66 41.41 11.53
CA ASP A 25 42.28 41.25 12.02
C ASP A 25 41.46 42.56 11.99
N THR A 26 40.16 42.51 11.73
CA THR A 26 39.18 43.48 12.31
C THR A 26 37.72 43.03 12.20
N GLU A 27 36.92 43.35 13.22
CA GLU A 27 35.46 43.21 13.25
C GLU A 27 34.77 44.29 12.39
N GLY A 28 33.55 44.04 11.89
CA GLY A 28 32.80 45.06 11.16
C GLY A 28 31.41 44.66 10.67
N SER A 29 30.37 45.10 11.38
CA SER A 29 28.96 45.04 10.93
C SER A 29 28.73 45.86 9.66
N SER A 30 27.93 45.35 8.71
CA SER A 30 27.15 46.19 7.78
C SER A 30 26.00 45.44 7.11
N SER A 31 24.78 45.91 7.40
CA SER A 31 23.52 45.53 6.77
C SER A 31 23.46 45.83 5.26
N ARG A 32 22.77 44.98 4.49
CA ARG A 32 22.27 45.35 3.15
C ARG A 32 20.78 45.02 3.02
N THR A 33 20.00 46.06 2.72
CA THR A 33 18.55 46.04 2.44
C THR A 33 18.23 45.34 1.11
N PRO A 34 17.08 44.66 0.99
CA PRO A 34 16.59 44.17 -0.29
C PRO A 34 16.01 45.32 -1.13
N ALA A 35 16.36 45.36 -2.42
CA ALA A 35 15.76 46.29 -3.38
C ALA A 35 14.40 45.76 -3.88
N ALA A 36 13.46 46.66 -4.16
CA ALA A 36 12.10 46.30 -4.54
C ALA A 36 11.89 46.30 -6.07
N GLY A 37 11.07 45.35 -6.54
CA GLY A 37 10.08 45.62 -7.60
C GLY A 37 10.45 45.33 -9.05
N VAL A 38 10.00 44.18 -9.56
CA VAL A 38 9.47 44.03 -10.92
C VAL A 38 8.18 43.19 -10.82
N PRO A 39 7.02 43.66 -11.30
CA PRO A 39 5.77 42.91 -11.22
C PRO A 39 5.63 41.93 -12.40
N GLY A 40 5.37 40.66 -12.09
CA GLY A 40 5.05 39.60 -13.05
C GLY A 40 3.65 39.01 -12.79
N GLU A 41 2.94 38.68 -13.86
CA GLU A 41 1.50 38.38 -13.94
C GLU A 41 0.93 37.49 -12.83
N GLY A 42 -0.22 37.94 -12.28
CA GLY A 42 -0.86 37.31 -11.13
C GLY A 42 -1.67 36.06 -11.47
N SER A 43 -1.23 34.91 -10.94
CA SER A 43 -2.16 33.83 -10.59
C SER A 43 -3.06 34.29 -9.44
N SER A 44 -4.37 34.19 -9.61
CA SER A 44 -5.37 34.64 -8.63
C SER A 44 -5.43 33.70 -7.42
N ALA A 45 -4.59 33.95 -6.42
CA ALA A 45 -4.65 33.31 -5.12
C ALA A 45 -5.93 33.74 -4.37
N ASN A 46 -6.96 32.88 -4.37
CA ASN A 46 -8.20 33.11 -3.63
C ASN A 46 -7.97 33.01 -2.13
N SER A 47 -7.75 34.15 -1.46
CA SER A 47 -7.61 34.21 0.00
C SER A 47 -8.98 34.07 0.69
N TYR A 48 -9.17 33.00 1.46
CA TYR A 48 -10.28 32.91 2.41
C TYR A 48 -9.91 33.61 3.72
N THR A 49 -10.83 34.42 4.27
CA THR A 49 -10.66 35.02 5.60
C THR A 49 -11.53 34.26 6.59
N SER A 50 -10.93 33.71 7.64
CA SER A 50 -11.66 33.20 8.80
C SER A 50 -11.94 34.35 9.76
N GLU A 51 -13.17 34.45 10.28
CA GLU A 51 -13.64 35.59 11.09
C GLU A 51 -13.05 35.68 12.51
N ASN A 52 -12.01 34.89 12.84
CA ASN A 52 -11.29 35.03 14.11
C ASN A 52 -9.78 34.80 13.93
N GLY A 53 -8.97 35.83 14.20
CA GLY A 53 -7.57 35.63 14.59
C GLY A 53 -6.50 35.55 13.49
N GLY A 54 -6.52 36.45 12.50
CA GLY A 54 -5.30 37.15 12.06
C GLY A 54 -4.12 36.38 11.42
N HIS A 55 -4.21 35.08 11.13
CA HIS A 55 -3.18 34.36 10.39
C HIS A 55 -3.59 34.14 8.92
N LYS A 56 -2.96 34.88 8.01
CA LYS A 56 -3.08 34.67 6.56
C LYS A 56 -2.30 33.41 6.17
N ILE A 57 -2.96 32.26 6.25
CA ILE A 57 -2.44 31.01 5.69
C ILE A 57 -2.49 31.15 4.17
N ALA A 58 -1.34 31.37 3.54
CA ALA A 58 -1.21 31.24 2.11
C ALA A 58 -1.42 29.77 1.75
N TYR A 59 -2.30 29.52 0.79
CA TYR A 59 -2.81 28.18 0.49
C TYR A 59 -2.79 27.96 -1.02
N ASP A 60 -2.10 26.93 -1.50
CA ASP A 60 -2.11 26.57 -2.92
C ASP A 60 -3.44 25.86 -3.24
N PRO A 61 -4.21 26.27 -4.26
CA PRO A 61 -5.43 25.56 -4.65
C PRO A 61 -5.23 24.05 -4.88
N ARG A 62 -4.01 23.61 -5.24
CA ARG A 62 -3.65 22.19 -5.40
C ARG A 62 -3.70 21.42 -4.08
N ASP A 63 -3.30 22.05 -2.98
CA ASP A 63 -3.37 21.44 -1.64
C ASP A 63 -4.83 21.12 -1.25
N ILE A 64 -5.81 21.90 -1.73
CA ILE A 64 -7.26 21.69 -1.46
C ILE A 64 -7.74 20.45 -2.19
N SER A 65 -7.33 20.27 -3.45
CA SER A 65 -7.66 19.07 -4.23
C SER A 65 -7.01 17.84 -3.63
N GLU A 66 -5.72 17.89 -3.31
CA GLU A 66 -5.01 16.76 -2.68
C GLU A 66 -5.60 16.42 -1.30
N SER A 67 -5.96 17.42 -0.50
CA SER A 67 -6.59 17.20 0.80
C SER A 67 -7.98 16.56 0.69
N LYS A 68 -8.79 16.95 -0.31
CA LYS A 68 -10.12 16.36 -0.56
C LYS A 68 -10.05 14.97 -1.17
N GLU A 69 -9.03 14.70 -1.97
CA GLU A 69 -8.78 13.36 -2.50
C GLU A 69 -8.30 12.44 -1.37
N ARG A 70 -7.33 12.89 -0.56
CA ARG A 70 -6.85 12.16 0.62
C ARG A 70 -7.95 11.88 1.64
N SER A 71 -8.91 12.79 1.87
CA SER A 71 -10.01 12.55 2.81
C SER A 71 -10.99 11.46 2.36
N LYS A 72 -11.08 11.19 1.05
CA LYS A 72 -11.86 10.07 0.49
C LYS A 72 -11.14 8.73 0.54
N GLN A 73 -9.82 8.73 0.74
CA GLN A 73 -9.01 7.52 0.82
C GLN A 73 -9.05 6.93 2.24
N PRO A 74 -8.90 5.60 2.38
CA PRO A 74 -8.91 4.97 3.69
C PRO A 74 -7.60 5.28 4.40
N LYS A 75 -7.66 5.43 5.73
CA LYS A 75 -6.49 5.57 6.58
C LYS A 75 -5.50 4.40 6.41
N LEU A 76 -5.99 3.22 6.04
CA LEU A 76 -5.21 2.00 5.82
C LEU A 76 -5.34 1.49 4.37
N THR A 77 -4.19 1.20 3.78
CA THR A 77 -4.07 0.47 2.50
C THR A 77 -4.44 -1.00 2.67
N LEU A 78 -4.82 -1.67 1.58
CA LEU A 78 -5.08 -3.12 1.59
C LEU A 78 -3.87 -3.92 2.10
N MET A 79 -2.64 -3.47 1.78
CA MET A 79 -1.41 -4.08 2.28
C MET A 79 -1.34 -4.04 3.82
N GLU A 80 -1.71 -2.92 4.42
CA GLU A 80 -1.70 -2.73 5.87
C GLU A 80 -2.82 -3.51 6.57
N GLU A 81 -4.02 -3.59 5.98
CA GLU A 81 -5.12 -4.39 6.53
C GLU A 81 -4.76 -5.89 6.57
N VAL A 82 -4.22 -6.43 5.48
CA VAL A 82 -3.73 -7.82 5.39
C VAL A 82 -2.57 -8.06 6.36
N LEU A 83 -1.62 -7.12 6.47
CA LEU A 83 -0.52 -7.21 7.43
C LEU A 83 -1.02 -7.23 8.89
N LEU A 84 -1.98 -6.36 9.24
CA LEU A 84 -2.59 -6.30 10.57
C LEU A 84 -3.29 -7.61 10.94
N LEU A 85 -3.96 -8.27 10.00
CA LEU A 85 -4.56 -9.60 10.21
C LEU A 85 -3.51 -10.66 10.56
N GLY A 86 -2.34 -10.62 9.91
CA GLY A 86 -1.22 -11.55 10.19
C GLY A 86 -0.41 -11.24 11.46
N LEU A 87 -0.50 -10.03 12.02
CA LEU A 87 0.27 -9.64 13.22
C LEU A 87 -0.22 -10.33 14.51
N LYS A 88 0.65 -10.47 15.51
CA LYS A 88 0.26 -10.89 16.87
C LYS A 88 0.21 -9.71 17.84
N ASP A 89 -0.96 -9.53 18.47
CA ASP A 89 -1.37 -8.31 19.16
C ASP A 89 -0.36 -7.82 20.23
N LYS A 90 0.16 -8.73 21.09
CA LYS A 90 1.14 -8.43 22.15
C LYS A 90 2.62 -8.55 21.74
N GLN A 91 2.89 -9.05 20.54
CA GLN A 91 4.21 -9.53 20.14
C GLN A 91 4.87 -8.65 19.09
N GLY A 92 4.10 -7.93 18.26
CA GLY A 92 4.64 -6.96 17.31
C GLY A 92 5.47 -7.55 16.17
N TYR A 93 5.33 -8.86 15.97
CA TYR A 93 5.78 -9.60 14.80
C TYR A 93 4.60 -10.41 14.22
N LEU A 94 4.72 -10.79 12.96
CA LEU A 94 3.74 -11.62 12.26
C LEU A 94 3.74 -13.03 12.82
N SER A 95 2.59 -13.68 12.86
CA SER A 95 2.48 -15.11 13.21
C SER A 95 3.44 -15.96 12.38
N PHE A 96 3.53 -15.64 11.09
CA PHE A 96 4.44 -16.22 10.09
C PHE A 96 4.59 -15.19 8.96
N TRP A 97 5.78 -15.03 8.39
CA TRP A 97 5.97 -14.33 7.11
C TRP A 97 6.49 -15.36 6.13
N ASN A 98 5.73 -15.59 5.07
CA ASN A 98 5.99 -16.56 4.01
C ASN A 98 5.86 -15.88 2.64
N ASP A 99 6.12 -16.64 1.60
CA ASP A 99 6.09 -16.11 0.24
C ASP A 99 4.66 -15.80 -0.21
N ASN A 100 3.64 -16.51 0.31
CA ASN A 100 2.23 -16.21 0.03
C ASN A 100 1.81 -14.80 0.51
N ILE A 101 2.08 -14.41 1.76
CA ILE A 101 1.81 -13.03 2.20
C ILE A 101 2.70 -12.04 1.45
N SER A 102 3.97 -12.38 1.20
CA SER A 102 4.90 -11.53 0.43
C SER A 102 4.32 -11.20 -0.96
N TYR A 103 3.87 -12.20 -1.71
CA TYR A 103 3.33 -12.09 -3.07
C TYR A 103 1.93 -11.48 -3.09
N ALA A 104 1.04 -11.90 -2.17
CA ALA A 104 -0.31 -11.32 -2.03
C ALA A 104 -0.28 -9.81 -1.73
N LEU A 105 0.71 -9.32 -0.96
CA LEU A 105 0.91 -7.89 -0.73
C LEU A 105 1.30 -7.11 -2.01
N ARG A 106 1.93 -7.74 -3.01
CA ARG A 106 2.19 -7.10 -4.32
C ARG A 106 0.91 -7.04 -5.17
N GLY A 107 0.05 -8.05 -5.09
CA GLY A 107 -1.32 -7.96 -5.64
C GLY A 107 -2.14 -6.85 -4.96
N CYS A 108 -2.00 -6.68 -3.64
CA CYS A 108 -2.62 -5.58 -2.90
C CYS A 108 -2.16 -4.20 -3.35
N ILE A 109 -0.90 -4.03 -3.76
CA ILE A 109 -0.39 -2.77 -4.32
C ILE A 109 -1.12 -2.41 -5.63
N LEU A 110 -1.32 -3.37 -6.54
CA LEU A 110 -2.06 -3.13 -7.78
C LEU A 110 -3.56 -2.90 -7.52
N LEU A 111 -4.16 -3.65 -6.59
CA LEU A 111 -5.54 -3.40 -6.13
C LEU A 111 -5.70 -1.97 -5.61
N GLU A 112 -4.81 -1.53 -4.73
CA GLU A 112 -4.84 -0.19 -4.12
C GLU A 112 -4.63 0.92 -5.16
N LEU A 113 -3.70 0.76 -6.11
CA LEU A 113 -3.51 1.69 -7.24
C LEU A 113 -4.74 1.75 -8.16
N ALA A 114 -5.42 0.63 -8.38
CA ALA A 114 -6.64 0.57 -9.20
C ALA A 114 -7.83 1.25 -8.49
N PHE A 115 -8.05 0.98 -7.20
CA PHE A 115 -9.08 1.67 -6.40
C PHE A 115 -8.83 3.18 -6.30
N ARG A 116 -7.57 3.62 -6.27
CA ARG A 116 -7.17 5.04 -6.32
C ARG A 116 -7.24 5.65 -7.72
N GLY A 117 -7.60 4.89 -8.75
CA GLY A 117 -7.72 5.39 -10.13
C GLY A 117 -6.39 5.65 -10.85
N ARG A 118 -5.24 5.30 -10.25
CA ARG A 118 -3.90 5.56 -10.79
C ARG A 118 -3.54 4.67 -11.98
N ILE A 119 -4.03 3.43 -11.99
CA ILE A 119 -3.79 2.46 -13.07
C ILE A 119 -5.10 1.87 -13.61
N SER A 120 -5.12 1.55 -14.90
CA SER A 120 -6.23 0.81 -15.53
C SER A 120 -5.72 -0.26 -16.49
N MET A 121 -6.61 -1.14 -16.94
CA MET A 121 -6.35 -1.96 -18.12
C MET A 121 -6.11 -1.08 -19.34
N GLN A 122 -5.24 -1.55 -20.24
CA GLN A 122 -5.00 -0.90 -21.52
C GLN A 122 -6.30 -0.72 -22.31
N ARG A 123 -6.50 0.48 -22.87
CA ARG A 123 -7.63 0.84 -23.76
C ARG A 123 -7.59 0.18 -25.14
N ASP A 124 -7.36 -1.13 -25.20
CA ASP A 124 -7.46 -1.97 -26.40
C ASP A 124 -8.58 -3.02 -26.22
N PRO A 125 -9.63 -3.06 -27.07
CA PRO A 125 -10.63 -4.13 -27.07
C PRO A 125 -10.03 -5.53 -27.26
N SER A 126 -8.90 -5.63 -27.97
CA SER A 126 -8.25 -6.90 -28.31
C SER A 126 -7.68 -7.63 -27.09
N ARG A 127 -7.50 -6.93 -25.95
CA ARG A 127 -7.08 -7.50 -24.66
C ARG A 127 -7.99 -8.64 -24.18
N ARG A 128 -9.28 -8.62 -24.57
CA ARG A 128 -10.28 -9.63 -24.17
C ARG A 128 -9.96 -11.05 -24.68
N ARG A 129 -9.02 -11.17 -25.64
CA ARG A 129 -8.48 -12.44 -26.13
C ARG A 129 -7.56 -13.13 -25.11
N PHE A 130 -7.04 -12.40 -24.13
CA PHE A 130 -6.13 -12.92 -23.12
C PHE A 130 -6.85 -13.18 -21.77
N PRO A 131 -6.36 -14.15 -20.96
CA PRO A 131 -6.77 -14.30 -19.57
C PRO A 131 -6.62 -12.99 -18.79
N LEU A 132 -7.46 -12.78 -17.77
CA LEU A 132 -7.52 -11.50 -17.05
C LEU A 132 -6.17 -11.04 -16.49
N SER A 133 -5.47 -11.96 -15.83
CA SER A 133 -4.14 -11.72 -15.25
C SER A 133 -3.06 -11.39 -16.28
N ASP A 134 -3.23 -11.80 -17.54
CA ASP A 134 -2.27 -11.58 -18.61
C ASP A 134 -2.57 -10.31 -19.45
N ARG A 135 -3.63 -9.56 -19.09
CA ARG A 135 -3.95 -8.26 -19.71
C ARG A 135 -3.02 -7.16 -19.21
N LEU A 136 -2.67 -6.27 -20.14
CA LEU A 136 -1.68 -5.21 -19.92
C LEU A 136 -2.28 -4.03 -19.14
N VAL A 137 -1.49 -3.49 -18.22
CA VAL A 137 -1.82 -2.34 -17.37
C VAL A 137 -1.17 -1.08 -17.93
N GLU A 138 -1.87 0.06 -17.81
CA GLU A 138 -1.33 1.40 -18.08
C GLU A 138 -1.60 2.38 -16.92
N VAL A 139 -0.72 3.36 -16.75
CA VAL A 139 -0.92 4.47 -15.81
C VAL A 139 -1.88 5.49 -16.42
N VAL A 140 -2.92 5.85 -15.65
CA VAL A 140 -3.92 6.85 -16.01
C VAL A 140 -3.63 8.18 -15.33
N ASP A 141 -3.16 8.12 -14.09
CA ASP A 141 -2.82 9.26 -13.24
C ASP A 141 -1.54 8.93 -12.47
N ASP A 142 -0.57 9.83 -12.51
CA ASP A 142 0.76 9.70 -11.90
C ASP A 142 0.94 10.53 -10.62
N SER A 143 -0.14 11.15 -10.12
CA SER A 143 -0.13 11.91 -8.88
C SER A 143 0.23 11.03 -7.67
N LEU A 144 1.06 11.55 -6.78
CA LEU A 144 1.58 10.79 -5.64
C LEU A 144 0.44 10.46 -4.65
N THR A 145 0.37 9.19 -4.26
CA THR A 145 -0.57 8.69 -3.27
C THR A 145 -0.15 9.05 -1.84
N GLY A 146 1.15 9.34 -1.63
CA GLY A 146 1.76 9.53 -0.32
C GLY A 146 2.14 8.24 0.40
N GLU A 147 1.87 7.07 -0.20
CA GLU A 147 2.24 5.76 0.31
C GLU A 147 3.48 5.28 -0.44
N VAL A 148 4.63 5.20 0.25
CA VAL A 148 5.95 5.03 -0.39
C VAL A 148 6.04 3.79 -1.30
N LEU A 149 5.32 2.71 -0.98
CA LEU A 149 5.29 1.48 -1.79
C LEU A 149 4.41 1.62 -3.04
N LEU A 150 3.30 2.35 -2.95
CA LEU A 150 2.43 2.62 -4.10
C LEU A 150 3.12 3.58 -5.07
N ASP A 151 3.77 4.62 -4.54
CA ASP A 151 4.45 5.65 -5.36
C ASP A 151 5.69 5.07 -6.08
N GLU A 152 6.41 4.15 -5.44
CA GLU A 152 7.52 3.40 -6.07
C GLU A 152 7.00 2.46 -7.17
N ALA A 153 5.93 1.71 -6.91
CA ALA A 153 5.30 0.85 -7.91
C ALA A 153 4.75 1.67 -9.10
N LEU A 154 4.04 2.76 -8.84
CA LEU A 154 3.49 3.66 -9.86
C LEU A 154 4.58 4.26 -10.74
N LYS A 155 5.71 4.67 -10.15
CA LYS A 155 6.88 5.15 -10.88
C LYS A 155 7.50 4.07 -11.76
N MET A 156 7.60 2.83 -11.28
CA MET A 156 8.06 1.71 -12.11
C MET A 156 7.09 1.45 -13.27
N ILE A 157 5.77 1.36 -13.02
CA ILE A 157 4.75 1.12 -14.05
C ILE A 157 4.78 2.21 -15.14
N LYS A 158 4.98 3.48 -14.76
CA LYS A 158 5.09 4.60 -15.70
C LYS A 158 6.37 4.56 -16.55
N ALA A 159 7.49 4.12 -15.99
CA ALA A 159 8.80 4.17 -16.65
C ALA A 159 9.06 2.98 -17.61
N SER A 160 8.19 1.99 -17.64
CA SER A 160 8.36 0.74 -18.36
C SER A 160 7.44 0.59 -19.57
N GLU A 161 7.71 -0.44 -20.38
CA GLU A 161 6.70 -0.96 -21.31
C GLU A 161 5.47 -1.47 -20.56
N LYS A 162 4.32 -1.50 -21.24
CA LYS A 162 3.07 -2.03 -20.68
C LYS A 162 3.21 -3.54 -20.48
N MET A 163 3.11 -3.98 -19.23
CA MET A 163 3.21 -5.39 -18.83
C MET A 163 1.90 -5.87 -18.18
N SER A 164 1.74 -7.18 -18.09
CA SER A 164 0.53 -7.78 -17.53
C SER A 164 0.44 -7.65 -16.01
N VAL A 165 -0.76 -7.81 -15.46
CA VAL A 165 -0.99 -7.86 -14.00
C VAL A 165 -0.14 -8.97 -13.35
N SER A 166 -0.10 -10.17 -13.96
CA SER A 166 0.76 -11.29 -13.54
C SER A 166 2.24 -10.86 -13.48
N THR A 167 2.76 -10.35 -14.60
CA THR A 167 4.17 -9.90 -14.70
C THR A 167 4.51 -8.84 -13.65
N TRP A 168 3.62 -7.86 -13.40
CA TRP A 168 3.89 -6.83 -12.40
C TRP A 168 4.00 -7.38 -10.98
N ILE A 169 3.16 -8.35 -10.60
CA ILE A 169 3.22 -8.98 -9.28
C ILE A 169 4.49 -9.84 -9.14
N ASP A 170 4.87 -10.59 -10.18
CA ASP A 170 6.11 -11.38 -10.22
C ASP A 170 7.35 -10.49 -10.09
N LEU A 171 7.42 -9.40 -10.87
CA LEU A 171 8.51 -8.43 -10.86
C LEU A 171 8.68 -7.76 -9.49
N MET A 172 7.60 -7.28 -8.89
CA MET A 172 7.63 -6.62 -7.59
C MET A 172 7.92 -7.58 -6.42
N SER A 173 7.66 -8.88 -6.60
CA SER A 173 7.96 -9.93 -5.61
C SER A 173 9.40 -10.42 -5.74
N GLY A 174 9.92 -10.49 -6.97
CA GLY A 174 11.26 -11.01 -7.28
C GLY A 174 11.25 -12.38 -7.95
N GLU A 175 10.08 -12.90 -8.34
CA GLU A 175 9.90 -14.24 -8.94
C GLU A 175 10.33 -14.31 -10.42
N THR A 176 10.82 -13.21 -10.99
CA THR A 176 11.27 -13.16 -12.39
C THR A 176 12.68 -13.71 -12.57
N TRP A 177 12.90 -14.45 -13.66
CA TRP A 177 14.23 -14.81 -14.15
C TRP A 177 14.85 -13.75 -15.07
N ASN A 178 14.15 -12.63 -15.33
CA ASN A 178 14.65 -11.58 -16.21
C ASN A 178 15.67 -10.66 -15.51
N LEU A 179 16.96 -10.93 -15.72
CA LEU A 179 18.08 -10.15 -15.16
C LEU A 179 17.99 -8.64 -15.46
N MET A 180 17.45 -8.23 -16.62
CA MET A 180 17.29 -6.80 -16.96
C MET A 180 16.20 -6.11 -16.11
N LYS A 181 15.32 -6.88 -15.48
CA LYS A 181 14.22 -6.38 -14.63
C LYS A 181 14.38 -6.77 -13.15
N ILE A 182 15.55 -7.25 -12.74
CA ILE A 182 15.84 -7.59 -11.33
C ILE A 182 15.75 -6.38 -10.37
N GLY A 183 15.90 -5.16 -10.91
CA GLY A 183 15.74 -3.91 -10.15
C GLY A 183 14.31 -3.56 -9.76
N TYR A 184 13.30 -4.32 -10.22
CA TYR A 184 11.88 -4.05 -10.00
C TYR A 184 11.33 -4.64 -8.70
N GLN A 185 12.11 -5.50 -8.03
CA GLN A 185 11.71 -6.12 -6.77
C GLN A 185 11.59 -5.06 -5.67
N LEU A 186 10.40 -4.93 -5.08
CA LEU A 186 10.17 -4.07 -3.93
C LEU A 186 10.87 -4.65 -2.70
N LYS A 187 11.81 -3.89 -2.13
CA LYS A 187 12.63 -4.28 -0.98
C LYS A 187 12.06 -3.75 0.33
N GLN A 188 12.31 -4.49 1.42
CA GLN A 188 11.93 -4.14 2.79
C GLN A 188 10.44 -3.82 2.97
N VAL A 189 9.57 -4.52 2.22
CA VAL A 189 8.12 -4.27 2.20
C VAL A 189 7.52 -4.39 3.60
N ARG A 190 7.91 -5.42 4.37
CA ARG A 190 7.45 -5.64 5.74
C ARG A 190 7.82 -4.48 6.67
N GLU A 191 9.08 -4.04 6.62
CA GLU A 191 9.61 -2.98 7.48
C GLU A 191 8.98 -1.63 7.11
N ARG A 192 8.77 -1.36 5.81
CA ARG A 192 8.15 -0.13 5.31
C ARG A 192 6.66 -0.05 5.65
N LEU A 193 5.91 -1.15 5.53
CA LEU A 193 4.51 -1.22 5.98
C LEU A 193 4.41 -1.09 7.51
N ALA A 194 5.31 -1.73 8.26
CA ALA A 194 5.35 -1.57 9.72
C ALA A 194 5.65 -0.12 10.11
N LYS A 195 6.56 0.57 9.40
CA LYS A 195 6.81 2.01 9.59
C LYS A 195 5.57 2.85 9.26
N GLY A 196 4.89 2.61 8.13
CA GLY A 196 3.65 3.31 7.79
C GLY A 196 2.58 3.18 8.88
N LEU A 197 2.39 1.98 9.42
CA LEU A 197 1.50 1.72 10.54
C LEU A 197 1.92 2.38 11.87
N VAL A 198 3.22 2.60 12.10
CA VAL A 198 3.72 3.39 13.24
C VAL A 198 3.45 4.88 13.03
N ASP A 199 3.75 5.40 11.84
CA ASP A 199 3.52 6.81 11.49
C ASP A 199 2.01 7.16 11.51
N LYS A 200 1.12 6.17 11.28
CA LYS A 200 -0.34 6.26 11.42
C LYS A 200 -0.87 6.02 12.84
N GLY A 201 -0.01 5.72 13.81
CA GLY A 201 -0.35 5.50 15.22
C GLY A 201 -0.99 4.15 15.55
N ILE A 202 -1.06 3.21 14.60
CA ILE A 202 -1.69 1.88 14.82
C ILE A 202 -0.72 0.93 15.52
N LEU A 203 0.56 1.00 15.19
CA LEU A 203 1.64 0.31 15.90
C LEU A 203 2.46 1.34 16.70
N ARG A 204 3.16 0.87 17.73
CA ARG A 204 4.21 1.65 18.42
C ARG A 204 5.56 0.95 18.27
N THR A 205 6.66 1.69 18.26
CA THR A 205 8.00 1.09 18.30
C THR A 205 8.40 0.81 19.75
N GLU A 206 8.55 -0.47 20.09
CA GLU A 206 9.13 -0.94 21.36
C GLU A 206 10.52 -1.51 21.10
N LYS A 207 11.52 -1.02 21.83
CA LYS A 207 12.85 -1.63 21.89
C LYS A 207 12.83 -2.81 22.87
N ARG A 208 12.97 -4.04 22.37
CA ARG A 208 13.11 -5.24 23.21
C ARG A 208 14.57 -5.64 23.31
N ASN A 209 15.07 -5.68 24.54
CA ASN A 209 16.44 -6.06 24.83
C ASN A 209 16.50 -7.58 24.99
N PHE A 210 17.30 -8.24 24.15
CA PHE A 210 17.67 -9.65 24.31
C PHE A 210 19.09 -9.72 24.90
N LEU A 211 19.48 -10.88 25.42
CA LEU A 211 20.77 -11.05 26.13
C LEU A 211 22.01 -10.62 25.31
N LEU A 212 21.92 -10.65 23.97
CA LEU A 212 23.04 -10.39 23.06
C LEU A 212 22.81 -9.22 22.09
N PHE A 213 21.60 -8.69 21.98
CA PHE A 213 21.24 -7.62 21.05
C PHE A 213 19.90 -6.98 21.41
N ASP A 214 19.67 -5.78 20.92
CA ASP A 214 18.36 -5.13 21.01
C ASP A 214 17.62 -5.24 19.67
N MET A 215 16.32 -5.52 19.71
CA MET A 215 15.47 -5.60 18.52
C MET A 215 14.32 -4.60 18.61
N ALA A 216 14.14 -3.80 17.55
CA ALA A 216 12.93 -3.00 17.38
C ALA A 216 11.74 -3.92 17.07
N THR A 217 10.67 -3.79 17.85
CA THR A 217 9.41 -4.52 17.68
C THR A 217 8.25 -3.55 17.54
N HIS A 218 7.20 -3.96 16.84
CA HIS A 218 6.09 -3.07 16.49
C HIS A 218 4.75 -3.61 17.00
N PRO A 219 4.52 -3.70 18.33
CA PRO A 219 3.25 -4.15 18.87
C PRO A 219 2.11 -3.18 18.58
N VAL A 220 0.89 -3.72 18.59
CA VAL A 220 -0.33 -2.95 18.31
C VAL A 220 -0.57 -1.93 19.43
N ALA A 221 -0.66 -0.66 19.06
CA ALA A 221 -0.99 0.46 19.92
C ALA A 221 -2.50 0.71 19.92
N ASP A 222 -3.10 0.88 18.74
CA ASP A 222 -4.55 0.90 18.58
C ASP A 222 -5.09 -0.51 18.26
N GLY A 223 -5.73 -1.13 19.26
CA GLY A 223 -6.47 -2.38 19.07
C GLY A 223 -7.77 -2.20 18.28
N GLY A 224 -8.29 -0.98 18.20
CA GLY A 224 -9.53 -0.62 17.51
C GLY A 224 -9.46 -0.94 16.02
N ALA A 225 -8.47 -0.40 15.29
CA ALA A 225 -8.24 -0.68 13.87
C ALA A 225 -8.27 -2.18 13.54
N LYS A 226 -7.55 -2.99 14.31
CA LYS A 226 -7.49 -4.44 14.08
C LYS A 226 -8.80 -5.15 14.41
N GLN A 227 -9.50 -4.72 15.46
CA GLN A 227 -10.79 -5.29 15.84
C GLN A 227 -11.89 -4.91 14.84
N GLU A 228 -11.80 -3.73 14.23
CA GLU A 228 -12.66 -3.26 13.15
C GLU A 228 -12.48 -4.13 11.89
N ILE A 229 -11.24 -4.35 11.44
CA ILE A 229 -10.94 -5.23 10.29
C ILE A 229 -11.44 -6.66 10.58
N ARG A 230 -11.17 -7.21 11.77
CA ARG A 230 -11.68 -8.53 12.21
C ARG A 230 -13.22 -8.58 12.18
N THR A 231 -13.89 -7.48 12.49
CA THR A 231 -15.35 -7.37 12.43
C THR A 231 -15.84 -7.35 10.99
N ARG A 232 -15.24 -6.53 10.10
CA ARG A 232 -15.56 -6.53 8.66
C ARG A 232 -15.42 -7.91 8.02
N VAL A 233 -14.31 -8.61 8.28
CA VAL A 233 -14.08 -9.99 7.81
C VAL A 233 -15.20 -10.93 8.27
N LYS A 234 -15.56 -10.92 9.56
CA LYS A 234 -16.63 -11.77 10.10
C LYS A 234 -17.98 -11.44 9.50
N THR A 235 -18.32 -10.16 9.35
CA THR A 235 -19.59 -9.72 8.76
C THR A 235 -19.71 -10.22 7.32
N VAL A 236 -18.67 -10.05 6.50
CA VAL A 236 -18.66 -10.51 5.09
C VAL A 236 -18.79 -12.03 4.98
N LEU A 237 -18.12 -12.79 5.85
CA LEU A 237 -18.06 -14.26 5.74
C LEU A 237 -19.10 -15.04 6.57
N THR A 238 -19.91 -14.38 7.40
CA THR A 238 -20.89 -15.07 8.26
C THR A 238 -22.28 -14.43 8.32
N ALA A 239 -22.43 -13.13 8.02
CA ALA A 239 -23.74 -12.49 8.08
C ALA A 239 -24.58 -12.88 6.86
N ARG A 240 -25.89 -13.10 7.06
CA ARG A 240 -26.83 -13.35 5.95
C ARG A 240 -26.97 -12.14 5.01
N THR A 241 -26.88 -10.94 5.58
CA THR A 241 -26.91 -9.66 4.88
C THR A 241 -25.70 -8.87 5.37
N VAL A 242 -24.80 -8.50 4.46
CA VAL A 242 -23.62 -7.70 4.80
C VAL A 242 -24.04 -6.25 4.85
N VAL A 243 -23.81 -5.61 6.01
CA VAL A 243 -23.93 -4.17 6.20
C VAL A 243 -22.59 -3.67 6.73
N LEU A 244 -21.98 -2.72 6.03
CA LEU A 244 -20.70 -2.13 6.41
C LEU A 244 -20.95 -0.75 7.05
N PRO A 245 -20.99 -0.65 8.39
CA PRO A 245 -21.14 0.66 9.05
C PRO A 245 -19.94 1.56 8.70
N PRO A 246 -20.11 2.88 8.63
CA PRO A 246 -19.00 3.79 8.41
C PRO A 246 -18.06 3.80 9.62
N THR A 247 -16.75 3.74 9.36
CA THR A 247 -15.68 3.78 10.36
C THR A 247 -14.55 4.69 9.88
N GLU A 248 -13.61 5.07 10.76
CA GLU A 248 -12.41 5.83 10.36
C GLU A 248 -11.56 5.08 9.30
N PHE A 249 -11.69 3.76 9.25
CA PHE A 249 -10.96 2.88 8.31
C PHE A 249 -11.75 2.59 7.03
N LEU A 250 -13.08 2.77 7.07
CA LEU A 250 -13.99 2.63 5.93
C LEU A 250 -15.05 3.77 5.94
N PRO A 251 -14.68 4.99 5.52
CA PRO A 251 -15.57 6.16 5.47
C PRO A 251 -16.84 5.92 4.68
N GLU A 252 -17.89 6.71 4.93
CA GLU A 252 -19.20 6.54 4.27
C GLU A 252 -19.19 6.98 2.79
N ASP A 253 -18.47 8.05 2.48
CA ASP A 253 -18.35 8.72 1.18
C ASP A 253 -17.28 8.12 0.26
N MET A 254 -16.73 6.98 0.65
CA MET A 254 -15.76 6.20 -0.11
C MET A 254 -16.43 5.45 -1.27
N ASP A 255 -15.81 5.49 -2.45
CA ASP A 255 -16.18 4.62 -3.57
C ASP A 255 -15.78 3.16 -3.26
N PHE A 256 -16.58 2.19 -3.72
CA PHE A 256 -16.24 0.75 -3.69
C PHE A 256 -16.00 0.14 -2.30
N ARG A 257 -16.72 0.58 -1.26
CA ARG A 257 -16.60 0.09 0.13
C ARG A 257 -16.81 -1.43 0.24
N TYR A 258 -17.83 -1.97 -0.43
CA TYR A 258 -18.10 -3.41 -0.43
C TYR A 258 -17.06 -4.16 -1.25
N LEU A 259 -16.77 -3.72 -2.49
CA LEU A 259 -15.79 -4.37 -3.35
C LEU A 259 -14.36 -4.35 -2.76
N ARG A 260 -13.94 -3.25 -2.12
CA ARG A 260 -12.67 -3.14 -1.39
C ARG A 260 -12.61 -4.12 -0.22
N THR A 261 -13.70 -4.25 0.53
CA THR A 261 -13.76 -5.20 1.66
C THR A 261 -13.72 -6.66 1.16
N VAL A 262 -14.39 -6.97 0.04
CA VAL A 262 -14.25 -8.29 -0.63
C VAL A 262 -12.81 -8.54 -1.08
N ALA A 263 -12.17 -7.55 -1.71
CA ALA A 263 -10.77 -7.65 -2.14
C ALA A 263 -9.81 -7.88 -0.97
N MET A 264 -10.01 -7.20 0.17
CA MET A 264 -9.25 -7.43 1.41
C MET A 264 -9.43 -8.85 1.95
N VAL A 265 -10.66 -9.37 1.98
CA VAL A 265 -10.96 -10.73 2.46
C VAL A 265 -10.34 -11.80 1.55
N CYS A 266 -10.45 -11.63 0.24
CA CYS A 266 -9.80 -12.49 -0.76
C CYS A 266 -8.27 -12.44 -0.69
N ALA A 267 -7.68 -11.26 -0.49
CA ALA A 267 -6.24 -11.10 -0.28
C ALA A 267 -5.77 -11.76 1.02
N ALA A 268 -6.54 -11.64 2.11
CA ALA A 268 -6.24 -12.26 3.40
C ALA A 268 -6.33 -13.80 3.35
N TYR A 269 -7.22 -14.35 2.52
CA TYR A 269 -7.27 -15.79 2.20
C TYR A 269 -5.99 -16.21 1.47
N ALA A 270 -5.67 -15.59 0.33
CA ALA A 270 -4.51 -15.94 -0.48
C ALA A 270 -3.16 -15.71 0.24
N ALA A 271 -3.11 -14.77 1.18
CA ALA A 271 -1.96 -14.53 2.06
C ALA A 271 -1.83 -15.53 3.23
N ASN A 272 -2.76 -16.48 3.38
CA ASN A 272 -2.84 -17.43 4.50
C ASN A 272 -2.90 -16.75 5.90
N VAL A 273 -3.57 -15.60 6.00
CA VAL A 273 -3.78 -14.87 7.27
C VAL A 273 -5.24 -14.76 7.72
N LEU A 274 -6.21 -15.15 6.87
CA LEU A 274 -7.64 -15.04 7.17
C LEU A 274 -8.06 -15.76 8.46
N GLU A 275 -7.50 -16.93 8.75
CA GLU A 275 -7.87 -17.72 9.94
C GLU A 275 -7.68 -16.92 11.25
N ASN A 276 -6.69 -16.02 11.30
CA ASN A 276 -6.44 -15.18 12.48
C ASN A 276 -7.66 -14.30 12.85
N ALA A 277 -8.48 -13.92 11.88
CA ALA A 277 -9.74 -13.20 12.11
C ALA A 277 -10.87 -14.14 12.56
N LEU A 278 -10.91 -15.36 12.05
CA LEU A 278 -11.97 -16.36 12.26
C LEU A 278 -11.74 -17.24 13.51
N SER A 279 -10.59 -17.10 14.18
CA SER A 279 -10.18 -17.86 15.37
C SER A 279 -11.21 -17.94 16.51
N SER A 280 -12.11 -16.95 16.64
CA SER A 280 -13.18 -16.95 17.66
C SER A 280 -14.44 -17.73 17.25
N LEU A 281 -14.50 -18.30 16.04
CA LEU A 281 -15.63 -19.07 15.54
C LEU A 281 -15.45 -20.57 15.84
N GLY A 282 -16.56 -21.30 15.96
CA GLY A 282 -16.56 -22.77 16.00
C GLY A 282 -16.11 -23.38 14.66
N HIS A 283 -15.65 -24.63 14.68
CA HIS A 283 -15.06 -25.32 13.51
C HIS A 283 -15.93 -25.23 12.25
N GLU A 284 -17.18 -25.68 12.34
CA GLU A 284 -18.17 -25.67 11.25
C GLU A 284 -18.42 -24.26 10.68
N ALA A 285 -18.42 -23.23 11.53
CA ALA A 285 -18.58 -21.84 11.10
C ALA A 285 -17.33 -21.29 10.39
N ARG A 286 -16.12 -21.77 10.73
CA ARG A 286 -14.90 -21.45 9.97
C ARG A 286 -14.88 -22.13 8.62
N GLU A 287 -15.22 -23.42 8.57
CA GLU A 287 -15.29 -24.20 7.33
C GLU A 287 -16.27 -23.57 6.33
N ARG A 288 -17.47 -23.18 6.78
CA ARG A 288 -18.42 -22.42 5.97
C ARG A 288 -17.88 -21.04 5.54
N ALA A 289 -17.13 -20.34 6.39
CA ALA A 289 -16.51 -19.06 6.03
C ALA A 289 -15.38 -19.21 5.00
N PHE A 290 -14.61 -20.29 5.05
CA PHE A 290 -13.59 -20.63 4.05
C PHE A 290 -14.21 -20.96 2.69
N ALA A 291 -15.22 -21.83 2.66
CA ALA A 291 -15.97 -22.11 1.44
C ALA A 291 -16.62 -20.83 0.85
N HIS A 292 -17.07 -19.89 1.70
CA HIS A 292 -17.64 -18.63 1.23
C HIS A 292 -16.59 -17.67 0.63
N VAL A 293 -15.38 -17.57 1.18
CA VAL A 293 -14.32 -16.76 0.55
C VAL A 293 -13.83 -17.38 -0.76
N GLU A 294 -13.85 -18.70 -0.90
CA GLU A 294 -13.58 -19.38 -2.17
C GLU A 294 -14.65 -19.05 -3.24
N GLU A 295 -15.95 -19.06 -2.87
CA GLU A 295 -17.02 -18.59 -3.76
C GLU A 295 -16.84 -17.11 -4.15
N LEU A 296 -16.53 -16.23 -3.19
CA LEU A 296 -16.26 -14.82 -3.46
C LEU A 296 -15.05 -14.64 -4.39
N LEU A 297 -13.95 -15.34 -4.12
CA LEU A 297 -12.75 -15.27 -4.96
C LEU A 297 -13.03 -15.78 -6.37
N ALA A 298 -13.83 -16.85 -6.53
CA ALA A 298 -14.21 -17.38 -7.83
C ALA A 298 -15.15 -16.45 -8.63
N ASP A 299 -16.06 -15.74 -7.97
CA ASP A 299 -17.01 -14.83 -8.63
C ASP A 299 -16.41 -13.44 -8.93
N PHE A 300 -15.49 -12.95 -8.08
CA PHE A 300 -14.81 -11.66 -8.27
C PHE A 300 -13.46 -11.74 -9.01
N SER A 301 -12.94 -12.93 -9.31
CA SER A 301 -11.79 -13.14 -10.24
C SER A 301 -12.17 -13.11 -11.73
N GLN A 302 -13.40 -12.72 -12.05
CA GLN A 302 -13.96 -12.67 -13.40
C GLN A 302 -14.47 -11.25 -13.72
N TRP A 303 -14.44 -10.86 -15.00
CA TRP A 303 -14.89 -9.54 -15.46
C TRP A 303 -15.81 -9.66 -16.69
N PRO A 304 -17.02 -9.05 -16.68
CA PRO A 304 -17.62 -8.30 -15.57
C PRO A 304 -17.89 -9.18 -14.33
N PHE A 305 -17.88 -8.57 -13.13
CA PHE A 305 -18.16 -9.28 -11.88
C PHE A 305 -19.51 -9.99 -11.97
N THR A 306 -19.49 -11.31 -11.85
CA THR A 306 -20.68 -12.14 -12.02
C THR A 306 -20.87 -12.98 -10.77
N ARG A 307 -21.65 -12.47 -9.81
CA ARG A 307 -21.97 -13.24 -8.61
C ARG A 307 -23.08 -14.25 -8.90
N ARG A 308 -22.75 -15.53 -8.81
CA ARG A 308 -23.72 -16.61 -8.98
C ARG A 308 -24.56 -16.75 -7.70
N LYS A 309 -25.65 -17.51 -7.77
CA LYS A 309 -26.38 -17.89 -6.54
C LYS A 309 -25.44 -18.75 -5.70
N SER A 310 -25.07 -18.26 -4.53
CA SER A 310 -24.17 -18.93 -3.59
C SER A 310 -24.72 -20.31 -3.21
N ASN A 311 -23.85 -21.32 -3.26
CA ASN A 311 -24.15 -22.69 -2.83
C ASN A 311 -23.84 -22.88 -1.35
N THR A 312 -22.96 -22.07 -0.75
CA THR A 312 -22.57 -22.09 0.68
C THR A 312 -23.65 -21.59 1.67
N GLY A 313 -24.92 -21.61 1.24
CA GLY A 313 -26.07 -21.24 2.06
C GLY A 313 -26.41 -19.74 1.99
N SER A 314 -27.08 -19.24 3.02
CA SER A 314 -27.65 -17.88 2.99
C SER A 314 -26.66 -16.75 3.32
N VAL A 315 -25.34 -16.93 3.14
CA VAL A 315 -24.34 -15.92 3.53
C VAL A 315 -24.24 -14.78 2.50
N GLY A 316 -24.20 -13.55 3.01
CA GLY A 316 -24.00 -12.31 2.26
C GLY A 316 -24.91 -12.14 1.04
N GLN A 317 -26.20 -12.47 1.12
CA GLN A 317 -27.10 -12.55 -0.05
C GLN A 317 -27.14 -11.25 -0.88
N ASN A 318 -26.98 -10.09 -0.23
CA ASN A 318 -26.98 -8.77 -0.87
C ASN A 318 -25.66 -8.36 -1.54
N LEU A 319 -24.51 -9.01 -1.23
CA LEU A 319 -23.19 -8.56 -1.71
C LEU A 319 -23.15 -8.33 -3.22
N GLY A 320 -23.68 -9.27 -4.01
CA GLY A 320 -23.67 -9.15 -5.48
C GLY A 320 -24.48 -7.96 -6.02
N GLN A 321 -25.57 -7.58 -5.32
CA GLN A 321 -26.35 -6.41 -5.69
C GLN A 321 -25.58 -5.13 -5.33
N VAL A 322 -25.14 -4.98 -4.08
CA VAL A 322 -24.44 -3.75 -3.65
C VAL A 322 -23.13 -3.51 -4.39
N THR A 323 -22.38 -4.57 -4.76
CA THR A 323 -21.19 -4.39 -5.61
C THR A 323 -21.53 -4.06 -7.06
N ALA A 324 -22.67 -4.54 -7.58
CA ALA A 324 -23.13 -4.17 -8.92
C ALA A 324 -23.64 -2.72 -8.96
N ASP A 325 -24.25 -2.25 -7.87
CA ASP A 325 -24.66 -0.86 -7.69
C ASP A 325 -23.42 0.06 -7.62
N GLU A 326 -22.40 -0.28 -6.80
CA GLU A 326 -21.10 0.45 -6.75
C GLU A 326 -20.43 0.57 -8.12
N VAL A 327 -20.42 -0.52 -8.91
CA VAL A 327 -19.90 -0.54 -10.29
C VAL A 327 -20.79 0.31 -11.22
N GLY A 328 -22.11 0.24 -11.06
CA GLY A 328 -23.09 0.95 -11.86
C GLY A 328 -23.09 2.47 -11.65
N GLU A 329 -22.70 2.93 -10.46
CA GLU A 329 -22.47 4.34 -10.14
C GLU A 329 -21.14 4.87 -10.73
N ASN A 330 -20.15 3.99 -10.93
CA ASN A 330 -18.77 4.33 -11.31
C ASN A 330 -18.35 3.76 -12.69
N LYS A 331 -19.20 3.91 -13.72
CA LYS A 331 -18.97 3.34 -15.07
C LYS A 331 -17.72 3.87 -15.77
N ASP A 332 -17.25 5.06 -15.41
CA ASP A 332 -15.99 5.65 -15.88
C ASP A 332 -14.75 4.87 -15.39
N LYS A 333 -14.90 4.07 -14.34
CA LYS A 333 -13.82 3.28 -13.70
C LYS A 333 -13.81 1.80 -14.10
N GLU A 334 -14.60 1.38 -15.10
CA GLU A 334 -14.68 -0.02 -15.55
C GLU A 334 -13.30 -0.66 -15.85
N LEU A 335 -12.36 0.09 -16.43
CA LEU A 335 -11.03 -0.42 -16.78
C LEU A 335 -10.12 -0.62 -15.56
N GLN A 336 -10.36 0.13 -14.49
CA GLN A 336 -9.68 0.01 -13.20
C GLN A 336 -10.26 -1.19 -12.44
N LEU A 337 -11.57 -1.38 -12.49
CA LEU A 337 -12.25 -2.55 -11.91
C LEU A 337 -11.89 -3.86 -12.64
N GLU A 338 -11.59 -3.81 -13.94
CA GLU A 338 -11.00 -4.95 -14.67
C GLU A 338 -9.58 -5.31 -14.14
N VAL A 339 -8.79 -4.34 -13.62
CA VAL A 339 -7.53 -4.62 -12.89
C VAL A 339 -7.79 -5.29 -11.55
N VAL A 340 -8.84 -4.87 -10.83
CA VAL A 340 -9.25 -5.52 -9.57
C VAL A 340 -9.57 -7.01 -9.80
N ALA A 341 -10.42 -7.31 -10.80
CA ALA A 341 -10.73 -8.69 -11.17
C ALA A 341 -9.47 -9.50 -11.58
N ALA A 342 -8.56 -8.89 -12.32
CA ALA A 342 -7.31 -9.53 -12.74
C ALA A 342 -6.35 -9.83 -11.58
N CYS A 343 -6.26 -8.95 -10.56
CA CYS A 343 -5.48 -9.22 -9.36
C CYS A 343 -6.06 -10.39 -8.55
N LEU A 344 -7.40 -10.44 -8.42
CA LEU A 344 -8.09 -11.57 -7.77
C LEU A 344 -7.92 -12.88 -8.57
N SER A 345 -7.84 -12.82 -9.90
CA SER A 345 -7.49 -13.96 -10.77
C SER A 345 -6.02 -14.43 -10.63
N VAL A 346 -5.12 -13.59 -10.11
CA VAL A 346 -3.79 -14.06 -9.71
C VAL A 346 -3.87 -14.80 -8.37
N PHE A 347 -4.68 -14.31 -7.41
CA PHE A 347 -4.87 -14.95 -6.11
C PHE A 347 -5.47 -16.36 -6.19
N THR A 348 -6.33 -16.67 -7.18
CA THR A 348 -6.82 -18.05 -7.41
C THR A 348 -5.73 -19.06 -7.82
N ARG A 349 -4.51 -18.59 -8.13
CA ARG A 349 -3.38 -19.44 -8.54
C ARG A 349 -2.26 -19.50 -7.50
N LEU A 350 -2.38 -18.80 -6.37
CA LEU A 350 -1.31 -18.72 -5.36
C LEU A 350 -1.00 -20.09 -4.74
N ASP A 351 -2.00 -20.95 -4.55
CA ASP A 351 -1.82 -22.33 -4.05
C ASP A 351 -1.11 -23.26 -5.05
N SER A 352 -0.88 -22.81 -6.28
CA SER A 352 -0.11 -23.54 -7.32
C SER A 352 1.30 -23.00 -7.55
N LEU A 353 1.73 -22.02 -6.77
CA LEU A 353 3.09 -21.45 -6.79
C LEU A 353 4.02 -22.06 -5.71
N LEU A 354 3.51 -23.02 -4.91
CA LEU A 354 4.22 -23.82 -3.92
C LEU A 354 4.19 -25.32 -4.29
#